data_AF-A0A345IMI5-F1
#
_entry.id   AF-A0A345IMI5-F1
#
_cell.length_a   1.000
_cell.length_b   1.000
_cell.length_c   1.000
_cell.angle_alpha   90.00
_cell.angle_beta   90.00
_cell.angle_gamma   90.00
#
_symmetry.space_group_name_H-M   'P 1'
#
loop_
_entity.id
_entity.type
_entity.pdbx_description
1 polymer ?
#
loop_
_entity_poly.entity_id
_entity_poly.type
_entity_poly.pdbx_seq_one_letter_code
_entity_poly.pdbx_strand_id
1 'polypeptide(L)'
;MSWSALSYGYSRGWIDNKDIFNLALERYNPSVSDDITSSILLTDAHRSDEIESILAEVMVEESNRDLLIREWACLFLSNLWDSRADTRDPFTIIDEIYAELDYPEFMAHLVTYMPSVDGWRSEDHTREENTVHLYDEWRAFIGKCERSPNESQSINY
;
A
#
# COMPACT_ATOMS: atom_id res chain seq x y z
N MET A 1 7.27 1.87 -4.27
CA MET A 1 6.74 2.67 -3.16
C MET A 1 7.65 3.87 -2.92
N SER A 2 7.13 5.07 -2.81
CA SER A 2 7.91 6.32 -2.63
C SER A 2 8.47 6.48 -1.20
N TRP A 3 9.46 7.37 -0.98
CA TRP A 3 9.92 7.72 0.37
C TRP A 3 8.81 8.38 1.20
N SER A 4 7.93 9.16 0.57
CA SER A 4 6.76 9.76 1.24
C SER A 4 5.79 8.69 1.74
N ALA A 5 5.56 7.63 0.95
CA ALA A 5 4.73 6.51 1.38
C ALA A 5 5.36 5.77 2.56
N LEU A 6 6.68 5.56 2.55
CA LEU A 6 7.40 4.93 3.67
C LEU A 6 7.35 5.79 4.93
N SER A 7 7.57 7.10 4.83
CA SER A 7 7.41 8.04 5.95
C SER A 7 5.99 7.98 6.53
N TYR A 8 4.97 7.95 5.67
CA TYR A 8 3.58 7.80 6.09
C TYR A 8 3.33 6.49 6.85
N GLY A 9 3.76 5.34 6.32
CA GLY A 9 3.59 4.05 7.01
C GLY A 9 4.37 3.94 8.31
N TYR A 10 5.57 4.53 8.38
CA TYR A 10 6.36 4.62 9.60
C TYR A 10 5.63 5.41 10.68
N SER A 11 5.05 6.57 10.33
CA SER A 11 4.26 7.40 11.27
C SER A 11 3.02 6.69 11.84
N ARG A 12 2.53 5.67 11.12
CA ARG A 12 1.38 4.82 11.51
C ARG A 12 1.81 3.55 12.26
N GLY A 13 3.11 3.29 12.36
CA GLY A 13 3.66 2.08 13.00
C GLY A 13 3.48 0.80 12.19
N TRP A 14 3.22 0.90 10.88
CA TRP A 14 3.07 -0.27 10.00
C TRP A 14 4.40 -0.91 9.63
N ILE A 15 5.47 -0.11 9.68
CA ILE A 15 6.85 -0.52 9.45
C ILE A 15 7.75 0.11 10.50
N ASP A 16 8.89 -0.53 10.74
CA ASP A 16 9.87 -0.07 11.71
C ASP A 16 11.21 0.37 11.08
N ASN A 17 12.17 0.76 11.91
CA ASN A 17 13.50 1.17 11.48
C ASN A 17 14.22 0.12 10.64
N LYS A 18 14.03 -1.17 10.95
CA LYS A 18 14.70 -2.26 10.23
C LYS A 18 14.10 -2.39 8.84
N ASP A 19 12.79 -2.25 8.72
CA ASP A 19 12.12 -2.26 7.42
C ASP A 19 12.62 -1.11 6.53
N ILE A 20 12.67 0.11 7.08
CA ILE A 20 13.20 1.29 6.38
C ILE A 20 14.65 1.09 5.95
N PHE A 21 15.50 0.58 6.85
CA PHE A 21 16.91 0.35 6.57
C PHE A 21 17.12 -0.74 5.50
N ASN A 22 16.39 -1.85 5.59
CA ASN A 22 16.45 -2.93 4.60
C ASN A 22 15.99 -2.44 3.22
N LEU A 23 14.91 -1.64 3.15
CA LEU A 23 14.46 -1.04 1.91
C LEU A 23 15.48 -0.06 1.33
N ALA A 24 16.16 0.73 2.17
CA ALA A 24 17.26 1.59 1.73
C ALA A 24 18.42 0.77 1.14
N LEU A 25 18.79 -0.35 1.78
CA LEU A 25 19.82 -1.26 1.27
C LEU A 25 19.46 -1.85 -0.09
N GLU A 26 18.21 -2.28 -0.27
CA GLU A 26 17.72 -2.84 -1.52
C GLU A 26 17.67 -1.81 -2.66
N ARG A 27 17.38 -0.54 -2.33
CA ARG A 27 17.31 0.56 -3.30
C ARG A 27 18.67 1.18 -3.62
N TYR A 28 19.69 0.92 -2.80
CA TYR A 28 20.99 1.54 -2.96
C TYR A 28 21.59 1.26 -4.32
N ASN A 29 21.83 2.32 -5.07
CA ASN A 29 22.50 2.25 -6.36
C ASN A 29 23.64 3.27 -6.39
N PRO A 30 24.91 2.83 -6.43
CA PRO A 30 26.06 3.74 -6.40
C PRO A 30 26.16 4.64 -7.65
N SER A 31 25.41 4.34 -8.71
CA SER A 31 25.36 5.14 -9.94
C SER A 31 24.24 6.20 -9.95
N VAL A 32 23.36 6.21 -8.94
CA VAL A 32 22.23 7.14 -8.84
C VAL A 32 22.28 7.83 -7.48
N SER A 33 22.31 9.17 -7.46
CA SER A 33 22.24 9.92 -6.20
C SER A 33 20.82 9.87 -5.66
N ASP A 34 20.63 9.17 -4.55
CA ASP A 34 19.45 9.29 -3.68
C ASP A 34 19.95 9.67 -2.29
N ASP A 35 19.79 10.95 -1.96
CA ASP A 35 20.30 11.55 -0.73
C ASP A 35 19.57 10.98 0.50
N ILE A 36 18.30 10.61 0.36
CA ILE A 36 17.52 10.00 1.46
C ILE A 36 18.02 8.59 1.71
N THR A 37 18.16 7.77 0.65
CA THR A 37 18.74 6.41 0.77
C THR A 37 20.10 6.47 1.44
N SER A 38 20.98 7.36 0.97
CA SER A 38 22.34 7.49 1.49
C SER A 38 22.34 7.93 2.96
N SER A 39 21.48 8.87 3.35
CA SER A 39 21.36 9.33 4.73
C SER A 39 20.89 8.23 5.68
N ILE A 40 19.90 7.42 5.25
CA ILE A 40 19.42 6.27 6.03
C ILE A 40 20.53 5.23 6.21
N LEU A 41 21.32 4.94 5.17
CA LEU A 41 22.39 3.94 5.24
C LEU A 41 23.60 4.37 6.08
N LEU A 42 23.82 5.68 6.23
CA LEU A 42 24.85 6.24 7.09
C LEU A 42 24.42 6.32 8.57
N THR A 43 23.13 6.08 8.85
CA THR A 43 22.55 6.10 10.19
C THR A 43 22.76 4.75 10.89
N ASP A 44 22.88 4.76 12.22
CA ASP A 44 22.80 3.53 13.01
C ASP A 44 21.35 3.05 13.05
N ALA A 45 21.05 1.89 12.44
CA ALA A 45 19.70 1.32 12.38
C ALA A 45 19.06 1.09 13.77
N HIS A 46 19.85 1.10 14.85
CA HIS A 46 19.36 1.02 16.23
C HIS A 46 18.98 2.37 16.84
N ARG A 47 19.18 3.49 16.14
CA ARG A 47 18.85 4.85 16.58
C ARG A 47 17.60 5.37 15.88
N SER A 48 16.46 5.25 16.56
CA SER A 48 15.14 5.63 16.04
C SER A 48 14.98 7.13 15.77
N ASP A 49 15.69 7.96 16.53
CA ASP A 49 15.63 9.43 16.44
C ASP A 49 16.17 9.95 15.10
N GLU A 50 17.20 9.31 14.54
CA GLU A 50 17.83 9.76 13.30
C GLU A 50 17.00 9.38 12.07
N ILE A 51 16.45 8.16 12.02
CA ILE A 51 15.58 7.72 10.93
C ILE A 51 14.29 8.56 10.90
N GLU A 52 13.68 8.81 12.07
CA GLU A 52 12.49 9.63 12.17
C GLU A 52 12.74 11.05 11.65
N SER A 53 13.87 11.67 12.00
CA SER A 53 14.25 12.99 11.50
C SER A 53 14.39 13.02 9.98
N ILE A 54 15.06 12.02 9.40
CA ILE A 54 15.24 11.92 7.93
C ILE A 54 13.89 11.75 7.24
N LEU A 55 13.01 10.89 7.76
CA LEU A 55 11.68 10.66 7.19
C LEU A 55 10.73 11.86 7.37
N ALA A 56 10.90 12.64 8.44
CA ALA A 56 10.12 13.85 8.67
C ALA A 56 10.44 14.98 7.67
N GLU A 57 11.66 14.99 7.11
CA GLU A 57 12.03 15.91 6.03
C GLU A 57 11.32 15.58 4.71
N VAL A 58 10.84 14.35 4.56
CA VAL A 58 10.05 13.92 3.41
C VAL A 58 8.62 14.44 3.58
N MET A 59 8.38 15.67 3.11
CA MET A 59 7.06 16.30 3.18
C MET A 59 5.98 15.41 2.55
N VAL A 60 4.97 15.08 3.35
CA VAL A 60 3.71 14.51 2.87
C VAL A 60 2.74 15.67 2.66
N GLU A 61 2.59 16.12 1.42
CA GLU A 61 1.51 17.05 1.10
C GLU A 61 0.17 16.36 1.32
N GLU A 62 -0.79 17.06 1.92
CA GLU A 62 -2.10 16.51 2.23
C GLU A 62 -2.87 16.07 0.98
N SER A 63 -2.63 16.74 -0.16
CA SER A 63 -3.14 16.35 -1.49
C SER A 63 -2.60 15.02 -2.01
N ASN A 64 -1.48 14.53 -1.46
CA ASN A 64 -0.89 13.25 -1.84
C ASN A 64 -1.35 12.12 -0.91
N ARG A 65 -2.09 12.40 0.17
CA ARG A 65 -2.50 11.40 1.16
C ARG A 65 -3.21 10.20 0.52
N ASP A 66 -4.17 10.44 -0.36
CA ASP A 66 -4.91 9.36 -1.04
C ASP A 66 -4.01 8.49 -1.92
N LEU A 67 -3.00 9.08 -2.54
CA LEU A 67 -2.00 8.35 -3.33
C LEU A 67 -1.14 7.46 -2.41
N LEU A 68 -0.71 7.99 -1.26
CA LEU A 68 0.06 7.21 -0.28
C LEU A 68 -0.76 6.06 0.30
N ILE A 69 -2.02 6.34 0.68
CA ILE A 69 -2.95 5.31 1.17
C ILE A 69 -3.18 4.24 0.09
N ARG A 70 -3.29 4.65 -1.18
CA ARG A 70 -3.39 3.70 -2.30
C ARG A 70 -2.12 2.84 -2.47
N GLU A 71 -0.92 3.40 -2.32
CA GLU A 71 0.32 2.62 -2.35
C GLU A 71 0.34 1.54 -1.24
N TRP A 72 -0.10 1.89 -0.03
CA TRP A 72 -0.21 0.95 1.09
C TRP A 72 -1.32 -0.08 0.92
N ALA A 73 -2.49 0.33 0.45
CA ALA A 73 -3.57 -0.58 0.10
C ALA A 73 -3.11 -1.62 -0.92
N CYS A 74 -2.39 -1.18 -1.97
CA CYS A 74 -1.80 -2.08 -2.94
C CYS A 74 -0.84 -3.08 -2.28
N LEU A 75 0.06 -2.62 -1.41
CA LEU A 75 1.01 -3.50 -0.73
C LEU A 75 0.30 -4.55 0.15
N PHE A 76 -0.59 -4.12 1.04
CA PHE A 76 -1.29 -5.01 1.96
C PHE A 76 -2.16 -6.03 1.21
N LEU A 77 -2.91 -5.57 0.19
CA LEU A 77 -3.81 -6.42 -0.56
C LEU A 77 -3.07 -7.37 -1.52
N SER A 78 -1.92 -6.98 -2.08
CA SER A 78 -1.08 -7.89 -2.85
C SER A 78 -0.45 -8.96 -1.96
N ASN A 79 0.07 -8.59 -0.80
CA ASN A 79 0.64 -9.56 0.14
C ASN A 79 -0.42 -10.55 0.65
N LEU A 80 -1.60 -10.05 1.02
CA LEU A 80 -2.74 -10.89 1.41
C LEU A 80 -3.19 -11.80 0.27
N TRP A 81 -3.09 -11.34 -0.99
CA TRP A 81 -3.46 -12.15 -2.14
C TRP A 81 -2.53 -13.35 -2.27
N ASP A 82 -1.23 -13.15 -2.08
CA ASP A 82 -0.24 -14.23 -2.17
C ASP A 82 -0.44 -15.30 -1.10
N SER A 83 -0.85 -14.90 0.11
CA SER A 83 -1.13 -15.85 1.21
C SER A 83 -2.60 -16.31 1.28
N ARG A 84 -3.48 -15.86 0.38
CA ARG A 84 -4.95 -16.03 0.49
C ARG A 84 -5.41 -17.48 0.60
N ALA A 85 -4.66 -18.42 0.02
CA ALA A 85 -5.00 -19.85 0.05
C ALA A 85 -4.85 -20.45 1.47
N ASP A 86 -3.95 -19.89 2.28
CA ASP A 86 -3.70 -20.31 3.66
C ASP A 86 -4.47 -19.44 4.68
N THR A 87 -5.05 -18.32 4.22
CA THR A 87 -5.88 -17.43 5.04
C THR A 87 -7.32 -17.95 5.10
N ARG A 88 -7.79 -18.27 6.32
CA ARG A 88 -9.14 -18.81 6.55
C ARG A 88 -10.27 -17.89 6.06
N ASP A 89 -10.11 -16.58 6.23
CA ASP A 89 -11.10 -15.57 5.85
C ASP A 89 -10.38 -14.28 5.42
N PRO A 90 -9.93 -14.19 4.15
CA PRO A 90 -9.20 -13.03 3.68
C PRO A 90 -10.05 -11.76 3.62
N PHE A 91 -11.37 -11.87 3.42
CA PHE A 91 -12.23 -10.69 3.32
C PHE A 91 -12.44 -10.00 4.67
N THR A 92 -12.45 -10.75 5.78
CA THR A 92 -12.39 -10.11 7.12
C THR A 92 -11.10 -9.29 7.28
N ILE A 93 -9.97 -9.78 6.78
CA ILE A 93 -8.70 -9.02 6.83
C ILE A 93 -8.75 -7.80 5.91
N ILE A 94 -9.40 -7.89 4.75
CA ILE A 94 -9.64 -6.73 3.87
C ILE A 94 -10.48 -5.66 4.59
N ASP A 95 -11.53 -6.07 5.32
CA ASP A 95 -12.36 -5.16 6.11
C ASP A 95 -11.54 -4.46 7.23
N GLU A 96 -10.62 -5.20 7.87
CA GLU A 96 -9.69 -4.64 8.86
C GLU A 96 -8.70 -3.65 8.24
N ILE A 97 -8.10 -3.99 7.08
CA ILE A 97 -7.22 -3.08 6.32
C ILE A 97 -7.97 -1.82 5.93
N TYR A 98 -9.23 -1.95 5.47
CA TYR A 98 -10.06 -0.81 5.09
C TYR A 98 -10.27 0.16 6.26
N ALA A 99 -10.53 -0.35 7.46
CA ALA A 99 -10.65 0.46 8.67
C ALA A 99 -9.30 1.09 9.09
N GLU A 100 -8.21 0.32 9.03
CA GLU A 100 -6.86 0.80 9.37
C GLU A 100 -6.41 1.95 8.45
N LEU A 101 -6.83 1.91 7.18
CA LEU A 101 -6.54 2.95 6.19
C LEU A 101 -7.50 4.16 6.26
N ASP A 102 -8.37 4.23 7.27
CA ASP A 102 -9.37 5.29 7.47
C ASP A 102 -10.44 5.33 6.36
N TYR A 103 -10.93 4.14 5.98
CA TYR A 103 -12.07 3.94 5.11
C TYR A 103 -11.98 4.59 3.71
N PRO A 104 -10.86 4.41 2.96
CA PRO A 104 -10.68 5.07 1.67
C PRO A 104 -11.72 4.65 0.64
N GLU A 105 -12.47 5.62 0.07
CA GLU A 105 -13.58 5.36 -0.85
C GLU A 105 -13.20 4.40 -2.00
N PHE A 106 -11.98 4.51 -2.53
CA PHE A 106 -11.52 3.66 -3.61
C PHE A 106 -11.41 2.17 -3.25
N MET A 107 -11.46 1.78 -1.97
CA MET A 107 -11.49 0.38 -1.51
C MET A 107 -12.89 -0.13 -1.20
N ALA A 108 -13.91 0.74 -1.13
CA ALA A 108 -15.24 0.37 -0.65
C ALA A 108 -15.82 -0.88 -1.37
N HIS A 109 -15.57 -1.00 -2.67
CA HIS A 109 -16.00 -2.14 -3.50
C HIS A 109 -15.40 -3.50 -3.12
N LEU A 110 -14.37 -3.55 -2.28
CA LEU A 110 -13.71 -4.77 -1.81
C LEU A 110 -14.22 -5.25 -0.44
N VAL A 111 -15.06 -4.46 0.21
CA VAL A 111 -15.40 -4.58 1.63
C VAL A 111 -16.76 -5.25 1.77
N THR A 112 -16.86 -6.23 2.67
CA THR A 112 -18.03 -7.14 2.70
C THR A 112 -19.35 -6.48 3.10
N TYR A 113 -19.28 -5.37 3.84
CA TYR A 113 -20.43 -4.63 4.34
C TYR A 113 -20.76 -3.37 3.53
N MET A 114 -19.97 -3.05 2.50
CA MET A 114 -20.24 -1.92 1.61
C MET A 114 -21.11 -2.37 0.43
N PRO A 115 -22.05 -1.51 -0.03
CA PRO A 115 -22.79 -1.80 -1.26
C PRO A 115 -21.83 -1.88 -2.45
N SER A 116 -22.11 -2.79 -3.39
CA SER A 116 -21.33 -2.79 -4.62
C SER A 116 -21.58 -1.52 -5.45
N VAL A 117 -20.52 -1.03 -6.08
CA VAL A 117 -20.53 0.18 -6.92
C VAL A 117 -20.77 -0.13 -8.40
N ASP A 118 -20.71 -1.40 -8.80
CA ASP A 118 -20.92 -1.86 -10.19
C ASP A 118 -22.39 -2.26 -10.49
N GLY A 119 -23.28 -2.07 -9.51
CA GLY A 119 -24.69 -2.48 -9.60
C GLY A 119 -24.95 -3.93 -9.16
N TRP A 120 -23.94 -4.68 -8.74
CA TRP A 120 -24.08 -5.99 -8.11
C TRP A 120 -24.84 -5.87 -6.78
N ARG A 121 -25.95 -6.60 -6.65
CA ARG A 121 -26.78 -6.59 -5.44
C ARG A 121 -26.58 -7.90 -4.70
N SER A 122 -25.83 -7.86 -3.60
CA SER A 122 -25.50 -9.07 -2.83
C SER A 122 -26.73 -9.87 -2.38
N GLU A 123 -27.87 -9.22 -2.19
CA GLU A 123 -29.17 -9.81 -1.85
C GLU A 123 -29.75 -10.72 -2.96
N ASP A 124 -29.40 -10.47 -4.22
CA ASP A 124 -29.91 -11.21 -5.39
C ASP A 124 -29.06 -12.45 -5.71
N HIS A 125 -27.99 -12.69 -4.94
CA HIS A 125 -26.98 -13.70 -5.22
C HIS A 125 -26.72 -14.63 -4.04
N THR A 126 -26.25 -15.83 -4.34
CA THR A 126 -25.79 -16.78 -3.33
C THR A 126 -24.51 -16.31 -2.65
N ARG A 127 -24.19 -16.91 -1.49
CA ARG A 127 -22.95 -16.60 -0.76
C ARG A 127 -21.72 -16.90 -1.61
N GLU A 128 -21.75 -18.01 -2.35
CA GLU A 128 -20.68 -18.45 -3.22
C GLU A 128 -20.46 -17.46 -4.37
N GLU A 129 -21.53 -17.00 -5.03
CA GLU A 129 -21.46 -15.99 -6.10
C GLU A 129 -20.91 -14.65 -5.59
N ASN A 130 -21.38 -14.19 -4.43
CA ASN A 130 -20.87 -12.98 -3.78
C ASN A 130 -19.37 -13.10 -3.46
N THR A 131 -18.93 -14.28 -3.01
CA THR A 131 -17.52 -14.54 -2.71
C THR A 131 -16.67 -14.51 -3.97
N VAL A 132 -17.13 -15.13 -5.06
CA VAL A 132 -16.43 -15.11 -6.36
C VAL A 132 -16.31 -13.68 -6.88
N HIS A 133 -17.40 -12.90 -6.82
CA HIS A 133 -17.41 -11.51 -7.25
C HIS A 133 -16.38 -10.66 -6.49
N LEU A 134 -16.32 -10.78 -5.15
CA LEU A 134 -15.33 -10.07 -4.35
C LEU A 134 -13.88 -10.48 -4.69
N TYR A 135 -13.64 -11.75 -5.00
CA TYR A 135 -12.32 -12.19 -5.47
C TYR A 135 -11.95 -11.58 -6.82
N ASP A 136 -12.91 -11.44 -7.74
CA ASP A 136 -12.68 -10.82 -9.05
C ASP A 136 -12.38 -9.32 -8.91
N GLU A 137 -13.13 -8.60 -8.07
CA GLU A 137 -12.89 -7.19 -7.76
C GLU A 137 -11.52 -7.00 -7.10
N TRP A 138 -11.17 -7.84 -6.12
CA TRP A 138 -9.86 -7.80 -5.49
C TRP A 138 -8.72 -8.08 -6.49
N ARG A 139 -8.89 -9.06 -7.36
CA ARG A 139 -7.93 -9.36 -8.44
C ARG A 139 -7.78 -8.19 -9.41
N ALA A 140 -8.87 -7.53 -9.76
CA ALA A 140 -8.86 -6.35 -10.62
C ALA A 140 -8.16 -5.17 -9.94
N PHE A 141 -8.35 -5.00 -8.63
CA PHE A 141 -7.67 -3.97 -7.85
C PHE A 141 -6.15 -4.16 -7.85
N ILE A 142 -5.65 -5.34 -7.47
CA ILE A 142 -4.20 -5.61 -7.45
C ILE A 142 -3.59 -5.57 -8.85
N GLY A 143 -4.33 -5.97 -9.89
CA GLY A 143 -3.89 -5.86 -11.28
C GLY A 143 -3.69 -4.40 -11.73
N LYS A 144 -4.42 -3.44 -11.15
CA LYS A 144 -4.18 -2.00 -11.36
C LYS A 144 -2.93 -1.52 -10.60
N CYS A 145 -2.67 -2.06 -9.42
CA CYS A 145 -1.47 -1.75 -8.64
C CYS A 145 -0.18 -2.14 -9.38
N GLU A 146 -0.13 -3.35 -9.94
CA GLU A 146 1.06 -3.88 -10.65
C GLU A 146 1.39 -3.12 -11.94
N ARG A 147 0.37 -2.53 -12.61
CA ARG A 147 0.55 -1.76 -13.84
C ARG A 147 0.98 -0.32 -13.61
N SER A 148 0.89 0.18 -12.37
CA SER A 148 1.12 1.58 -12.04
C SER A 148 2.57 2.03 -11.72
N PRO A 149 3.67 1.26 -11.79
CA PRO A 149 4.98 1.85 -11.51
C PRO A 149 5.62 2.66 -12.64
N ASN A 150 5.09 2.71 -13.87
CA ASN A 150 5.88 3.21 -15.03
C ASN A 150 5.13 4.00 -16.13
N GLU A 151 3.98 4.63 -15.86
CA GLU A 151 3.40 5.60 -16.82
C GLU A 151 3.80 7.04 -16.45
N SER A 152 5.09 7.33 -16.58
CA SER A 152 5.62 8.70 -16.67
C SER A 152 6.88 8.74 -17.55
N GLN A 153 6.83 8.11 -18.72
CA GLN A 153 7.74 8.45 -19.82
C GLN A 153 6.97 8.42 -21.14
N SER A 154 6.34 9.55 -21.45
CA SER A 154 5.97 9.93 -22.82
C SER A 154 5.75 11.44 -22.87
N ILE A 155 6.82 12.22 -22.64
CA ILE A 155 6.92 13.56 -23.24
C ILE A 155 7.76 13.37 -24.50
N ASN A 156 7.06 13.26 -25.64
CA ASN A 156 7.68 13.38 -26.95
C ASN A 156 8.18 14.82 -27.12
N TYR A 157 9.48 14.96 -27.41
CA TYR A 157 10.04 16.12 -28.11
C TYR A 157 10.37 15.71 -29.54
#